data_AF-A0A2I0EXJ2-F1
#
_entry.id   AF-A0A2I0EXJ2-F1
#
_cell.length_a   1.000
_cell.length_b   1.000
_cell.length_c   1.000
_cell.angle_alpha   90.00
_cell.angle_beta   90.00
_cell.angle_gamma   90.00
#
_symmetry.space_group_name_H-M   'P 1'
#
loop_
_entity.id
_entity.type
_entity.pdbx_description
1 polymer ?
#
loop_
_entity_poly.entity_id
_entity_poly.type
_entity_poly.pdbx_seq_one_letter_code
_entity_poly.pdbx_strand_id
1 'polypeptide(L)'
;MRSFQFAGSRIVKTGLAIFLTATICLWFNWPPVFAVITAIVTIEPTVSDSIKKGLVRFPASAIGSAFAVFFITLFGNSPITYTLAAVATILVCFRLNLHAGLLVATLTSVAMVEVIHDNFLFSFFIRLGTTTIGLVVSTAVNMLVFPPNYSTAILKSIHGISGRAGSMLEHTFRTILFDGDANLQEDQKIVKQLTTEIRKTEKLVHFQRDEASLYPWVRNREAELQMAERQLLFLDNFEYHLNALLRAPFQQIQWTKAEREIIMDAVMALADDLRHSINFDHEKHQAQLKSITNLFWENSKRVPADDALHPTLFPPEFTILYELITIYDLVDKFFDPNSVKAVQEAEQS
;
A
#
# COMPACT_ATOMS: atom_id res chain seq x y z
N MET A 1 20.38 2.09 -17.09
CA MET A 1 20.12 0.68 -16.70
C MET A 1 18.82 0.64 -15.91
N ARG A 2 17.75 0.04 -16.44
CA ARG A 2 16.42 0.00 -15.79
C ARG A 2 16.45 -0.99 -14.63
N SER A 3 16.08 -0.57 -13.42
CA SER A 3 16.16 -1.41 -12.23
C SER A 3 14.96 -2.38 -12.17
N PHE A 4 15.27 -3.67 -12.24
CA PHE A 4 14.36 -4.81 -12.01
C PHE A 4 14.07 -5.01 -10.51
N GLN A 5 13.79 -3.92 -9.77
CA GLN A 5 14.07 -3.90 -8.33
C GLN A 5 13.09 -4.67 -7.44
N PHE A 6 11.81 -4.81 -7.81
CA PHE A 6 10.84 -5.42 -6.88
C PHE A 6 10.74 -6.96 -7.00
N ALA A 7 10.67 -7.49 -8.22
CA ALA A 7 10.59 -8.94 -8.43
C ALA A 7 11.96 -9.62 -8.34
N GLY A 8 13.02 -8.97 -8.86
CA GLY A 8 14.35 -9.56 -8.93
C GLY A 8 14.98 -9.80 -7.56
N SER A 9 14.91 -8.81 -6.66
CA SER A 9 15.51 -8.92 -5.32
C SER A 9 14.88 -10.07 -4.52
N ARG A 10 13.54 -10.15 -4.49
CA ARG A 10 12.85 -11.23 -3.77
C ARG A 10 13.20 -12.61 -4.33
N ILE A 11 13.22 -12.78 -5.64
CA ILE A 11 13.57 -14.06 -6.28
C ILE A 11 14.99 -14.49 -5.86
N VAL A 12 15.95 -13.56 -5.89
CA VAL A 12 17.34 -13.84 -5.51
C VAL A 12 17.44 -14.23 -4.03
N LYS A 13 16.82 -13.46 -3.13
CA LYS A 13 16.81 -13.79 -1.69
C LYS A 13 16.16 -15.14 -1.41
N THR A 14 15.03 -15.42 -2.06
CA THR A 14 14.35 -16.71 -1.91
C THR A 14 15.21 -17.86 -2.42
N GLY A 15 15.82 -17.73 -3.60
CA GLY A 15 16.74 -18.73 -4.12
C GLY A 15 17.93 -18.98 -3.19
N LEU A 16 18.52 -17.92 -2.64
CA LEU A 16 19.63 -18.03 -1.69
C LEU A 16 19.21 -18.68 -0.37
N ALA A 17 18.05 -18.30 0.18
CA ALA A 17 17.54 -18.92 1.39
C ALA A 17 17.24 -20.40 1.20
N ILE A 18 16.67 -20.79 0.05
CA ILE A 18 16.46 -22.21 -0.31
C ILE A 18 17.79 -22.95 -0.31
N PHE A 19 18.78 -22.41 -1.02
CA PHE A 19 20.10 -23.02 -1.15
C PHE A 19 20.76 -23.21 0.22
N LEU A 20 20.89 -22.13 1.00
CA LEU A 20 21.54 -22.18 2.32
C LEU A 20 20.79 -23.12 3.28
N THR A 21 19.46 -23.07 3.30
CA THR A 21 18.64 -23.94 4.16
C THR A 21 18.86 -25.41 3.82
N ALA A 22 18.82 -25.76 2.52
CA ALA A 22 19.05 -27.12 2.07
C ALA A 22 20.47 -27.60 2.41
N THR A 23 21.50 -26.78 2.17
CA THR A 23 22.89 -27.10 2.50
C THR A 23 23.07 -27.37 3.99
N ILE A 24 22.48 -26.53 4.85
CA ILE A 24 22.54 -26.71 6.31
C ILE A 24 21.85 -28.03 6.71
N CYS A 25 20.66 -28.32 6.19
CA CYS A 25 19.97 -29.58 6.49
C CYS A 25 20.74 -30.81 6.05
N LEU A 26 21.33 -30.79 4.85
CA LEU A 26 22.17 -31.89 4.36
C LEU A 26 23.41 -32.10 5.24
N TRP A 27 24.00 -31.04 5.77
CA TRP A 27 25.14 -31.14 6.69
C TRP A 27 24.76 -31.84 8.01
N PHE A 28 23.54 -31.59 8.52
CA PHE A 28 22.99 -32.27 9.69
C PHE A 28 22.39 -33.65 9.38
N ASN A 29 22.42 -34.13 8.13
CA ASN A 29 21.73 -35.33 7.66
C ASN A 29 20.21 -35.30 7.94
N TRP A 30 19.57 -34.12 7.87
CA TRP A 30 18.14 -33.94 8.06
C TRP A 30 17.41 -33.75 6.73
N PRO A 31 16.16 -34.20 6.58
CA PRO A 31 15.38 -34.01 5.35
C PRO A 31 15.20 -32.52 5.03
N PRO A 32 15.75 -32.00 3.91
CA PRO A 32 15.76 -30.57 3.63
C PRO A 32 14.40 -30.03 3.17
N VAL A 33 13.54 -30.88 2.62
CA VAL A 33 12.28 -30.49 1.95
C VAL A 33 11.44 -29.54 2.81
N PHE A 34 11.23 -29.89 4.07
CA PHE A 34 10.38 -29.09 4.95
C PHE A 34 11.05 -27.82 5.46
N ALA A 35 12.35 -27.85 5.71
CA ALA A 35 13.09 -26.64 6.04
C ALA A 35 13.02 -25.64 4.88
N VAL A 36 13.19 -26.12 3.66
CA VAL A 36 13.10 -25.32 2.43
C VAL A 36 11.69 -24.75 2.24
N ILE A 37 10.64 -25.55 2.43
CA ILE A 37 9.24 -25.05 2.39
C ILE A 37 9.06 -23.94 3.42
N THR A 38 9.53 -24.15 4.66
CA THR A 38 9.46 -23.13 5.71
C THR A 38 10.24 -21.88 5.34
N ALA A 39 11.41 -21.99 4.72
CA ALA A 39 12.18 -20.84 4.25
C ALA A 39 11.43 -20.05 3.15
N ILE A 40 10.83 -20.74 2.19
CA ILE A 40 10.07 -20.12 1.09
C ILE A 40 8.90 -19.31 1.62
N VAL A 41 8.08 -19.92 2.49
CA VAL A 41 6.88 -19.24 2.99
C VAL A 41 7.23 -18.09 3.93
N THR A 42 8.39 -18.13 4.60
CA THR A 42 8.82 -17.15 5.62
C THR A 42 9.46 -15.90 5.05
N ILE A 43 9.87 -15.91 3.79
CA ILE A 43 10.30 -14.69 3.11
C ILE A 43 9.08 -13.81 2.78
N GLU A 44 9.01 -12.70 3.49
CA GLU A 44 7.98 -11.69 3.39
C GLU A 44 8.56 -10.37 2.87
N PRO A 45 7.72 -9.40 2.43
CA PRO A 45 8.20 -8.10 1.95
C PRO A 45 9.02 -7.32 2.99
N THR A 46 8.75 -7.52 4.28
CA THR A 46 9.48 -6.92 5.40
C THR A 46 10.12 -8.01 6.26
N VAL A 47 11.27 -7.71 6.84
CA VAL A 47 11.92 -8.54 7.86
C VAL A 47 11.04 -8.63 9.10
N SER A 48 10.37 -7.52 9.45
CA SER A 48 9.38 -7.47 10.55
C SER A 48 8.29 -8.51 10.36
N ASP A 49 7.69 -8.61 9.17
CA ASP A 49 6.67 -9.62 8.90
C ASP A 49 7.23 -11.03 8.86
N SER A 50 8.44 -11.23 8.32
CA SER A 50 9.14 -12.52 8.36
C SER A 50 9.29 -13.02 9.79
N ILE A 51 9.70 -12.16 10.73
CA ILE A 51 9.84 -12.51 12.15
C ILE A 51 8.48 -12.77 12.79
N LYS A 52 7.52 -11.82 12.67
CA LYS A 52 6.18 -11.94 13.27
C LYS A 52 5.48 -13.22 12.82
N LYS A 53 5.47 -13.50 11.50
CA LYS A 53 4.85 -14.71 10.95
C LYS A 53 5.66 -15.96 11.26
N GLY A 54 6.99 -15.88 11.34
CA GLY A 54 7.85 -16.97 11.77
C GLY A 54 7.52 -17.45 13.18
N LEU A 55 7.31 -16.51 14.12
CA LEU A 55 6.90 -16.79 15.50
C LEU A 55 5.52 -17.47 15.60
N VAL A 56 4.61 -17.18 14.67
CA VAL A 56 3.29 -17.86 14.58
C VAL A 56 3.41 -19.24 13.93
N ARG A 57 4.29 -19.38 12.93
CA ARG A 57 4.47 -20.62 12.16
C ARG A 57 5.17 -21.72 12.93
N PHE A 58 6.13 -21.37 13.79
CA PHE A 58 6.83 -22.36 14.61
C PHE A 58 5.88 -23.20 15.48
N PRO A 59 5.03 -22.62 16.36
CA PRO A 59 4.09 -23.40 17.17
C PRO A 59 3.02 -24.08 16.31
N ALA A 60 2.57 -23.46 15.21
CA ALA A 60 1.61 -24.07 14.31
C ALA A 60 2.19 -25.36 13.68
N SER A 61 3.43 -25.33 13.20
CA SER A 61 4.12 -26.50 12.66
C SER A 61 4.32 -27.57 13.73
N ALA A 62 4.67 -27.17 14.97
CA ALA A 62 4.80 -28.10 16.09
C ALA A 62 3.47 -28.83 16.40
N ILE A 63 2.35 -28.11 16.40
CA ILE A 63 1.01 -28.69 16.58
C ILE A 63 0.70 -29.68 15.46
N GLY A 64 0.98 -29.32 14.21
CA GLY A 64 0.80 -30.22 13.06
C GLY A 64 1.61 -31.50 13.19
N SER A 65 2.88 -31.39 13.58
CA SER A 65 3.76 -32.54 13.84
C SER A 65 3.27 -33.40 15.00
N ALA A 66 2.80 -32.79 16.09
CA ALA A 66 2.28 -33.49 17.24
C ALA A 66 1.03 -34.30 16.89
N PHE A 67 0.09 -33.73 16.12
CA PHE A 67 -1.09 -34.46 15.66
C PHE A 67 -0.77 -35.56 14.67
N ALA A 68 0.21 -35.36 13.77
CA ALA A 68 0.67 -36.43 12.89
C ALA A 68 1.15 -37.64 13.70
N VAL A 69 2.04 -37.40 14.68
CA VAL A 69 2.56 -38.43 15.58
C VAL A 69 1.44 -39.09 16.39
N PHE A 70 0.51 -38.31 16.93
CA PHE A 70 -0.60 -38.84 17.72
C PHE A 70 -1.49 -39.77 16.87
N PHE A 71 -1.98 -39.32 15.73
CA PHE A 71 -2.93 -40.12 14.95
C PHE A 71 -2.29 -41.31 14.24
N ILE A 72 -1.02 -41.21 13.80
CA ILE A 72 -0.34 -42.36 13.20
C ILE A 72 -0.12 -43.49 14.21
N THR A 73 0.14 -43.15 15.49
CA THR A 73 0.28 -44.17 16.54
C THR A 73 -1.03 -44.91 16.84
N LEU A 74 -2.18 -44.26 16.61
CA LEU A 74 -3.49 -44.84 16.86
C LEU A 74 -4.06 -45.63 15.67
N PHE A 75 -3.86 -45.11 14.45
CA PHE A 75 -4.55 -45.59 13.25
C PHE A 75 -3.62 -46.08 12.14
N GLY A 76 -2.30 -46.03 12.35
CA GLY A 76 -1.30 -46.36 11.34
C GLY A 76 -1.33 -45.42 10.13
N ASN A 77 -0.74 -45.85 9.01
CA ASN A 77 -0.83 -45.12 7.75
C ASN A 77 -2.15 -45.47 7.04
N SER A 78 -3.18 -44.64 7.24
CA SER A 78 -4.50 -44.81 6.64
C SER A 78 -5.13 -43.46 6.26
N PRO A 79 -6.11 -43.40 5.34
CA PRO A 79 -6.81 -42.16 4.98
C PRO A 79 -7.45 -41.44 6.17
N ILE A 80 -7.89 -42.21 7.18
CA ILE A 80 -8.47 -41.68 8.42
C ILE A 80 -7.42 -40.90 9.21
N THR A 81 -6.18 -41.40 9.27
CA THR A 81 -5.05 -40.74 9.94
C THR A 81 -4.79 -39.35 9.37
N TYR A 82 -4.68 -39.23 8.04
CA TYR A 82 -4.47 -37.93 7.38
C TYR A 82 -5.61 -36.97 7.67
N THR A 83 -6.85 -37.46 7.62
CA THR A 83 -8.05 -36.65 7.85
C THR A 83 -8.10 -36.10 9.27
N LEU A 84 -7.93 -36.98 10.27
CA LEU A 84 -7.97 -36.58 11.68
C LEU A 84 -6.81 -35.65 12.05
N ALA A 85 -5.60 -35.95 11.57
CA ALA A 85 -4.43 -35.10 11.81
C ALA A 85 -4.61 -33.70 11.20
N ALA A 86 -5.11 -33.60 9.97
CA ALA A 86 -5.37 -32.32 9.32
C ALA A 86 -6.48 -31.53 10.04
N VAL A 87 -7.64 -32.14 10.29
CA VAL A 87 -8.79 -31.46 10.92
C VAL A 87 -8.46 -31.00 12.34
N ALA A 88 -7.81 -31.85 13.14
CA ALA A 88 -7.39 -31.48 14.50
C ALA A 88 -6.38 -30.33 14.47
N THR A 89 -5.41 -30.37 13.55
CA THR A 89 -4.44 -29.28 13.37
C THR A 89 -5.13 -27.98 13.00
N ILE A 90 -6.08 -28.01 12.06
CA ILE A 90 -6.85 -26.83 11.66
C ILE A 90 -7.61 -26.25 12.84
N LEU A 91 -8.36 -27.10 13.56
CA LEU A 91 -9.19 -26.69 14.68
C LEU A 91 -8.36 -26.02 15.78
N VAL A 92 -7.24 -26.62 16.17
CA VAL A 92 -6.37 -26.09 17.23
C VAL A 92 -5.65 -24.84 16.77
N CYS A 93 -5.09 -24.81 15.56
CA CYS A 93 -4.43 -23.61 15.04
C CYS A 93 -5.42 -22.44 14.94
N PHE A 94 -6.66 -22.69 14.53
CA PHE A 94 -7.71 -21.68 14.50
C PHE A 94 -8.06 -21.17 15.90
N ARG A 95 -8.24 -22.08 16.87
CA ARG A 95 -8.55 -21.73 18.27
C ARG A 95 -7.42 -20.94 18.95
N LEU A 96 -6.17 -21.16 18.55
CA LEU A 96 -4.99 -20.44 19.05
C LEU A 96 -4.65 -19.20 18.21
N ASN A 97 -5.49 -18.80 17.26
CA ASN A 97 -5.27 -17.67 16.35
C ASN A 97 -3.97 -17.75 15.52
N LEU A 98 -3.48 -18.95 15.21
CA LEU A 98 -2.25 -19.20 14.45
C LEU A 98 -2.47 -19.17 12.92
N HIS A 99 -3.27 -18.24 12.42
CA HIS A 99 -3.74 -18.23 11.03
C HIS A 99 -2.60 -18.19 9.99
N ALA A 100 -1.54 -17.44 10.26
CA ALA A 100 -0.38 -17.33 9.35
C ALA A 100 0.42 -18.65 9.21
N GLY A 101 0.23 -19.59 10.14
CA GLY A 101 0.86 -20.90 10.13
C GLY A 101 -0.07 -22.04 9.73
N LEU A 102 -1.37 -21.78 9.53
CA LEU A 102 -2.38 -22.81 9.28
C LEU A 102 -2.02 -23.72 8.10
N LEU A 103 -1.72 -23.14 6.94
CA LEU A 103 -1.37 -23.90 5.72
C LEU A 103 -0.11 -24.76 5.92
N VAL A 104 0.90 -24.20 6.57
CA VAL A 104 2.16 -24.92 6.81
C VAL A 104 1.95 -26.03 7.84
N ALA A 105 1.15 -25.78 8.88
CA ALA A 105 0.80 -26.74 9.91
C ALA A 105 0.03 -27.94 9.34
N THR A 106 -0.96 -27.70 8.49
CA THR A 106 -1.73 -28.77 7.85
C THR A 106 -0.90 -29.57 6.86
N LEU A 107 -0.07 -28.90 6.06
CA LEU A 107 0.89 -29.60 5.20
C LEU A 107 1.85 -30.46 6.04
N THR A 108 2.31 -29.92 7.17
CA THR A 108 3.16 -30.66 8.11
C THR A 108 2.46 -31.89 8.67
N SER A 109 1.20 -31.75 9.11
CA SER A 109 0.47 -32.84 9.74
C SER A 109 0.18 -33.98 8.78
N VAL A 110 -0.15 -33.66 7.52
CA VAL A 110 -0.39 -34.66 6.47
C VAL A 110 0.92 -35.29 6.02
N ALA A 111 1.92 -34.49 5.64
CA ALA A 111 3.14 -35.01 5.03
C ALA A 111 4.03 -35.79 6.02
N MET A 112 3.92 -35.55 7.32
CA MET A 112 4.64 -36.35 8.30
C MET A 112 4.09 -37.76 8.47
N VAL A 113 2.80 -38.01 8.19
CA VAL A 113 2.22 -39.36 8.33
C VAL A 113 2.92 -40.36 7.40
N GLU A 114 3.37 -39.91 6.23
CA GLU A 114 4.08 -40.77 5.26
C GLU A 114 5.56 -40.97 5.62
N VAL A 115 6.16 -40.06 6.40
CA VAL A 115 7.62 -40.03 6.64
C VAL A 115 8.01 -40.67 7.98
N ILE A 116 7.06 -40.84 8.90
CA ILE A 116 7.31 -41.45 10.22
C ILE A 116 7.38 -42.98 10.09
N HIS A 117 8.57 -43.57 10.27
CA HIS A 117 8.76 -45.02 10.16
C HIS A 117 9.12 -45.70 11.50
N ASP A 118 10.10 -45.19 12.27
CA ASP A 118 10.59 -45.92 13.46
C ASP A 118 10.54 -45.14 14.79
N ASN A 119 11.06 -43.91 14.82
CA ASN A 119 11.20 -43.14 16.07
C ASN A 119 10.32 -41.87 16.07
N PHE A 120 9.08 -41.99 16.53
CA PHE A 120 8.09 -40.91 16.56
C PHE A 120 8.59 -39.60 17.20
N LEU A 121 9.20 -39.70 18.39
CA LEU A 121 9.75 -38.53 19.09
C LEU A 121 10.94 -37.91 18.35
N PHE A 122 11.80 -38.74 17.77
CA PHE A 122 12.94 -38.26 17.01
C PHE A 122 12.49 -37.51 15.74
N SER A 123 11.52 -38.06 15.01
CA SER A 123 10.91 -37.40 13.85
C SER A 123 10.24 -36.07 14.20
N PHE A 124 9.61 -35.98 15.38
CA PHE A 124 9.06 -34.73 15.89
C PHE A 124 10.17 -33.67 16.13
N PHE A 125 11.25 -34.02 16.82
CA PHE A 125 12.35 -33.08 17.08
C PHE A 125 13.11 -32.68 15.81
N ILE A 126 13.34 -33.61 14.87
CA ILE A 126 13.88 -33.27 13.55
C ILE A 126 12.96 -32.27 12.85
N ARG A 127 11.64 -32.44 12.97
CA ARG A 127 10.72 -31.47 12.37
C ARG A 127 10.83 -30.09 13.00
N LEU A 128 10.88 -30.00 14.32
CA LEU A 128 11.09 -28.71 14.99
C LEU A 128 12.43 -28.08 14.58
N GLY A 129 13.49 -28.88 14.50
CA GLY A 129 14.81 -28.43 14.05
C GLY A 129 14.81 -27.90 12.62
N THR A 130 14.26 -28.66 11.67
CA THR A 130 14.16 -28.25 10.26
C THR A 130 13.29 -27.00 10.07
N THR A 131 12.16 -26.89 10.78
CA THR A 131 11.36 -25.65 10.79
C THR A 131 12.16 -24.47 11.33
N THR A 132 12.91 -24.66 12.43
CA THR A 132 13.76 -23.62 13.02
C THR A 132 14.84 -23.15 12.05
N ILE A 133 15.54 -24.08 11.39
CA ILE A 133 16.56 -23.74 10.38
C ILE A 133 15.92 -22.92 9.26
N GLY A 134 14.78 -23.37 8.72
CA GLY A 134 14.08 -22.64 7.67
C GLY A 134 13.70 -21.22 8.08
N LEU A 135 13.17 -21.03 9.31
CA LEU A 135 12.81 -19.72 9.85
C LEU A 135 14.02 -18.81 10.04
N VAL A 136 15.09 -19.32 10.66
CA VAL A 136 16.29 -18.54 10.97
C VAL A 136 17.02 -18.14 9.69
N VAL A 137 17.25 -19.08 8.77
CA VAL A 137 17.98 -18.83 7.53
C VAL A 137 17.21 -17.88 6.63
N SER A 138 15.91 -18.07 6.44
CA SER A 138 15.11 -17.15 5.61
C SER A 138 15.06 -15.74 6.17
N THR A 139 14.91 -15.59 7.49
CA THR A 139 14.91 -14.28 8.15
C THR A 139 16.27 -13.61 8.03
N ALA A 140 17.36 -14.36 8.28
CA ALA A 140 18.72 -13.84 8.14
C ALA A 140 19.03 -13.40 6.70
N VAL A 141 18.62 -14.19 5.70
CA VAL A 141 18.77 -13.81 4.30
C VAL A 141 17.93 -12.57 3.97
N ASN A 142 16.69 -12.48 4.45
CA ASN A 142 15.84 -11.32 4.18
C ASN A 142 16.43 -10.02 4.75
N MET A 143 17.07 -10.12 5.92
CA MET A 143 17.76 -9.05 6.62
C MET A 143 19.08 -8.64 5.96
N LEU A 144 19.95 -9.59 5.62
CA LEU A 144 21.33 -9.30 5.21
C LEU A 144 21.48 -9.03 3.71
N VAL A 145 20.65 -9.67 2.89
CA VAL A 145 20.78 -9.60 1.43
C VAL A 145 19.79 -8.59 0.91
N PHE A 146 20.27 -7.46 0.37
CA PHE A 146 19.46 -6.35 -0.16
C PHE A 146 18.32 -5.93 0.80
N PRO A 147 18.62 -5.40 2.00
CA PRO A 147 17.62 -5.08 3.02
C PRO A 147 16.45 -4.27 2.42
N PRO A 148 15.20 -4.59 2.77
CA PRO A 148 14.04 -3.89 2.22
C PRO A 148 14.13 -2.38 2.48
N ASN A 149 14.03 -1.58 1.42
CA ASN A 149 13.97 -0.13 1.50
C ASN A 149 13.03 0.39 0.42
N TYR A 150 11.98 1.07 0.87
CA TYR A 150 10.89 1.55 0.02
C TYR A 150 10.87 3.07 -0.12
N SER A 151 11.73 3.83 0.58
CA SER A 151 11.72 5.30 0.59
C SER A 151 11.74 5.92 -0.82
N THR A 152 12.66 5.46 -1.68
CA THR A 152 12.79 6.00 -3.05
C THR A 152 11.59 5.64 -3.93
N ALA A 153 11.02 4.44 -3.74
CA ALA A 153 9.83 4.00 -4.46
C ALA A 153 8.60 4.81 -4.05
N ILE A 154 8.46 5.11 -2.75
CA ILE A 154 7.39 5.95 -2.19
C ILE A 154 7.46 7.35 -2.79
N LEU A 155 8.61 8.04 -2.66
CA LEU A 155 8.79 9.41 -3.16
C LEU A 155 8.53 9.51 -4.67
N LYS A 156 9.07 8.56 -5.44
CA LYS A 156 8.84 8.50 -6.89
C LYS A 156 7.36 8.26 -7.23
N SER A 157 6.68 7.42 -6.46
CA SER A 157 5.26 7.13 -6.65
C SER A 157 4.42 8.36 -6.34
N ILE A 158 4.64 9.02 -5.19
CA ILE A 158 3.95 10.26 -4.81
C ILE A 158 4.12 11.33 -5.89
N HIS A 159 5.37 11.62 -6.30
CA HIS A 159 5.62 12.60 -7.36
C HIS A 159 4.91 12.23 -8.67
N GLY A 160 4.92 10.96 -9.05
CA GLY A 160 4.20 10.47 -10.23
C GLY A 160 2.68 10.56 -10.12
N ILE A 161 2.11 10.35 -8.93
CA ILE A 161 0.67 10.47 -8.67
C ILE A 161 0.28 11.95 -8.70
N SER A 162 1.01 12.84 -8.01
CA SER A 162 0.76 14.29 -7.99
C SER A 162 0.78 14.89 -9.40
N GLY A 163 1.80 14.57 -10.20
CA GLY A 163 1.88 15.09 -11.58
C GLY A 163 0.73 14.59 -12.47
N ARG A 164 0.27 13.35 -12.30
CA ARG A 164 -0.91 12.84 -13.01
C ARG A 164 -2.20 13.47 -12.51
N ALA A 165 -2.33 13.69 -11.20
CA ALA A 165 -3.47 14.36 -10.58
C ALA A 165 -3.62 15.80 -11.09
N GLY A 166 -2.53 16.55 -11.18
CA GLY A 166 -2.50 17.89 -11.78
C GLY A 166 -2.91 17.88 -13.26
N SER A 167 -2.38 16.95 -14.06
CA SER A 167 -2.81 16.79 -15.46
C SER A 167 -4.28 16.42 -15.61
N MET A 168 -4.81 15.60 -14.70
CA MET A 168 -6.20 15.20 -14.71
C MET A 168 -7.14 16.35 -14.34
N LEU A 169 -6.73 17.18 -13.37
CA LEU A 169 -7.45 18.40 -13.01
C LEU A 169 -7.51 19.37 -14.19
N GLU A 170 -6.36 19.64 -14.83
CA GLU A 170 -6.28 20.50 -16.02
C GLU A 170 -7.20 20.00 -17.14
N HIS A 171 -7.15 18.69 -17.43
CA HIS A 171 -8.02 18.07 -18.43
C HIS A 171 -9.50 18.21 -18.08
N THR A 172 -9.87 17.89 -16.83
CA THR A 172 -11.26 17.91 -16.38
C THR A 172 -11.87 19.30 -16.49
N PHE A 173 -11.17 20.33 -16.02
CA PHE A 173 -11.64 21.71 -16.13
C PHE A 173 -11.65 22.23 -17.57
N ARG A 174 -10.67 21.86 -18.40
CA ARG A 174 -10.71 22.20 -19.83
C ARG A 174 -11.97 21.65 -20.50
N THR A 175 -12.32 20.40 -20.19
CA THR A 175 -13.53 19.75 -20.71
C THR A 175 -14.79 20.46 -20.20
N ILE A 176 -14.90 20.67 -18.88
CA ILE A 176 -16.06 21.36 -18.27
C ILE A 176 -16.24 22.79 -18.83
N LEU A 177 -15.15 23.53 -19.03
CA LEU A 177 -15.19 24.94 -19.45
C LEU A 177 -15.41 25.12 -20.96
N PHE A 178 -14.95 24.18 -21.80
CA PHE A 178 -14.88 24.39 -23.24
C PHE A 178 -15.52 23.29 -24.09
N ASP A 179 -15.84 22.12 -23.54
CA ASP A 179 -16.37 20.96 -24.28
C ASP A 179 -17.60 20.35 -23.58
N GLY A 180 -18.76 20.99 -23.77
CA GLY A 180 -20.00 20.68 -23.06
C GLY A 180 -20.67 19.33 -23.40
N ASP A 181 -20.21 18.64 -24.46
CA ASP A 181 -20.75 17.35 -24.93
C ASP A 181 -19.79 16.17 -24.67
N ALA A 182 -18.65 16.41 -24.02
CA ALA A 182 -17.63 15.40 -23.80
C ALA A 182 -18.09 14.27 -22.86
N ASN A 183 -17.72 13.03 -23.20
CA ASN A 183 -17.96 11.86 -22.37
C ASN A 183 -16.78 11.63 -21.40
N LEU A 184 -16.98 11.90 -20.11
CA LEU A 184 -15.99 11.74 -19.04
C LEU A 184 -15.85 10.28 -18.52
N GLN A 185 -16.39 9.27 -19.21
CA GLN A 185 -16.24 7.88 -18.78
C GLN A 185 -14.80 7.37 -18.81
N GLU A 186 -13.97 7.86 -19.73
CA GLU A 186 -12.55 7.51 -19.79
C GLU A 186 -11.77 8.15 -18.64
N ASP A 187 -12.09 9.40 -18.33
CA ASP A 187 -11.57 10.18 -17.20
C ASP A 187 -11.82 9.46 -15.87
N GLN A 188 -13.01 8.88 -15.67
CA GLN A 188 -13.31 8.07 -14.48
C GLN A 188 -12.42 6.82 -14.35
N LYS A 189 -11.99 6.22 -15.48
CA LYS A 189 -11.05 5.06 -15.43
C LYS A 189 -9.65 5.52 -15.01
N ILE A 190 -9.22 6.70 -15.48
CA ILE A 190 -7.93 7.29 -15.11
C ILE A 190 -7.91 7.61 -13.62
N VAL A 191 -8.99 8.19 -13.08
CA VAL A 191 -9.08 8.46 -11.63
C VAL A 191 -9.04 7.18 -10.80
N LYS A 192 -9.73 6.11 -11.21
CA LYS A 192 -9.62 4.78 -10.56
C LYS A 192 -8.20 4.22 -10.56
N GLN A 193 -7.41 4.50 -11.61
CA GLN A 193 -6.00 4.12 -11.63
C GLN A 193 -5.20 4.92 -10.60
N LEU A 194 -5.47 6.22 -10.45
CA LEU A 194 -4.86 7.04 -9.38
C LEU A 194 -5.16 6.46 -7.99
N THR A 195 -6.42 6.12 -7.69
CA THR A 195 -6.80 5.48 -6.41
C THR A 195 -6.00 4.20 -6.15
N THR A 196 -5.79 3.40 -7.20
CA THR A 196 -5.06 2.13 -7.10
C THR A 196 -3.58 2.38 -6.80
N GLU A 197 -2.98 3.40 -7.42
CA GLU A 197 -1.58 3.77 -7.17
C GLU A 197 -1.38 4.41 -5.79
N ILE A 198 -2.33 5.23 -5.31
CA ILE A 198 -2.34 5.77 -3.93
C ILE A 198 -2.30 4.61 -2.93
N ARG A 199 -3.25 3.67 -3.03
CA ARG A 199 -3.33 2.49 -2.13
C ARG A 199 -2.10 1.60 -2.18
N LYS A 200 -1.46 1.44 -3.35
CA LYS A 200 -0.19 0.71 -3.46
C LYS A 200 0.92 1.45 -2.72
N THR A 201 0.96 2.77 -2.82
CA THR A 201 1.97 3.61 -2.17
C THR A 201 1.81 3.62 -0.65
N GLU A 202 0.56 3.68 -0.15
CA GLU A 202 0.26 3.52 1.28
C GLU A 202 0.77 2.19 1.84
N LYS A 203 0.63 1.09 1.09
CA LYS A 203 1.21 -0.20 1.49
C LYS A 203 2.74 -0.16 1.58
N LEU A 204 3.41 0.54 0.66
CA LEU A 204 4.86 0.72 0.72
C LEU A 204 5.28 1.54 1.95
N VAL A 205 4.53 2.59 2.28
CA VAL A 205 4.73 3.38 3.50
C VAL A 205 4.58 2.50 4.75
N HIS A 206 3.55 1.66 4.81
CA HIS A 206 3.40 0.69 5.91
C HIS A 206 4.59 -0.26 6.00
N PHE A 207 5.05 -0.82 4.88
CA PHE A 207 6.24 -1.68 4.87
C PHE A 207 7.50 -0.95 5.34
N GLN A 208 7.69 0.31 4.93
CA GLN A 208 8.81 1.13 5.38
C GLN A 208 8.75 1.41 6.88
N ARG A 209 7.55 1.65 7.43
CA ARG A 209 7.32 1.84 8.87
C ARG A 209 7.68 0.58 9.66
N ASP A 210 7.22 -0.58 9.20
CA ASP A 210 7.54 -1.85 9.84
C ASP A 210 9.05 -2.10 9.87
N GLU A 211 9.79 -1.78 8.81
CA GLU A 211 11.25 -1.92 8.78
C GLU A 211 11.95 -0.92 9.71
N ALA A 212 11.48 0.33 9.78
CA ALA A 212 12.05 1.35 10.66
C ALA A 212 11.99 0.96 12.15
N SER A 213 11.00 0.13 12.54
CA SER A 213 10.90 -0.39 13.90
C SER A 213 12.03 -1.38 14.27
N LEU A 214 12.63 -2.05 13.28
CA LEU A 214 13.72 -3.02 13.48
C LEU A 214 15.11 -2.39 13.42
N TYR A 215 15.30 -1.36 12.61
CA TYR A 215 16.61 -0.70 12.43
C TYR A 215 16.59 0.71 13.01
N PRO A 216 17.16 0.92 14.22
CA PRO A 216 17.14 2.23 14.89
C PRO A 216 17.79 3.36 14.09
N TRP A 217 18.73 3.07 13.18
CA TRP A 217 19.36 4.10 12.34
C TRP A 217 18.40 4.66 11.26
N VAL A 218 17.33 3.93 10.92
CA VAL A 218 16.27 4.39 10.01
C VAL A 218 15.31 5.37 10.71
N ARG A 219 15.34 5.45 12.05
CA ARG A 219 14.55 6.41 12.84
C ARG A 219 14.86 7.87 12.50
N ASN A 220 16.06 8.16 11.97
CA ASN A 220 16.40 9.48 11.44
C ASN A 220 15.57 9.90 10.20
N ARG A 221 14.72 9.02 9.66
CA ARG A 221 13.83 9.29 8.51
C ARG A 221 12.34 9.28 8.88
N GLU A 222 12.03 9.38 10.16
CA GLU A 222 10.63 9.43 10.63
C GLU A 222 9.90 10.67 10.07
N ALA A 223 10.61 11.80 9.93
CA ALA A 223 10.10 13.00 9.28
C ALA A 223 9.75 12.77 7.80
N GLU A 224 10.61 12.10 7.02
CA GLU A 224 10.35 11.76 5.61
C GLU A 224 9.10 10.87 5.48
N LEU A 225 8.95 9.88 6.37
CA LEU A 225 7.80 8.98 6.36
C LEU A 225 6.50 9.71 6.71
N GLN A 226 6.52 10.56 7.75
CA GLN A 226 5.37 11.38 8.13
C GLN A 226 4.97 12.35 7.01
N MET A 227 5.96 12.93 6.33
CA MET A 227 5.72 13.76 5.15
C MET A 227 5.03 12.95 4.05
N ALA A 228 5.56 11.78 3.69
CA ALA A 228 4.95 10.93 2.68
C ALA A 228 3.48 10.57 3.01
N GLU A 229 3.16 10.35 4.28
CA GLU A 229 1.78 10.09 4.74
C GLU A 229 0.87 11.28 4.59
N ARG A 230 1.31 12.47 4.99
CA ARG A 230 0.55 13.70 4.77
C ARG A 230 0.32 13.93 3.28
N GLN A 231 1.32 13.65 2.45
CA GLN A 231 1.20 13.81 1.02
C GLN A 231 0.21 12.82 0.40
N LEU A 232 0.17 11.58 0.87
CA LEU A 232 -0.81 10.59 0.42
C LEU A 232 -2.23 10.92 0.89
N LEU A 233 -2.40 11.38 2.14
CA LEU A 233 -3.70 11.84 2.64
C LEU A 233 -4.27 12.99 1.80
N PHE A 234 -3.41 13.94 1.41
CA PHE A 234 -3.78 14.99 0.48
C PHE A 234 -4.20 14.42 -0.88
N LEU A 235 -3.42 13.49 -1.46
CA LEU A 235 -3.73 12.90 -2.76
C LEU A 235 -5.05 12.10 -2.73
N ASP A 236 -5.35 11.44 -1.62
CA ASP A 236 -6.62 10.73 -1.40
C ASP A 236 -7.80 11.71 -1.34
N ASN A 237 -7.67 12.81 -0.59
CA ASN A 237 -8.69 13.86 -0.57
C ASN A 237 -8.85 14.54 -1.94
N PHE A 238 -7.75 14.80 -2.63
CA PHE A 238 -7.77 15.37 -3.99
C PHE A 238 -8.51 14.46 -4.96
N GLU A 239 -8.26 13.15 -4.89
CA GLU A 239 -8.95 12.14 -5.70
C GLU A 239 -10.47 12.17 -5.46
N TYR A 240 -10.90 12.35 -4.21
CA TYR A 240 -12.30 12.49 -3.85
C TYR A 240 -12.96 13.70 -4.55
N HIS A 241 -12.34 14.88 -4.46
CA HIS A 241 -12.87 16.11 -5.08
C HIS A 241 -12.85 16.04 -6.61
N LEU A 242 -11.81 15.43 -7.19
CA LEU A 242 -11.74 15.19 -8.62
C LEU A 242 -12.85 14.24 -9.10
N ASN A 243 -13.14 13.19 -8.34
CA ASN A 243 -14.27 12.30 -8.59
C ASN A 243 -15.63 13.02 -8.45
N ALA A 244 -15.75 13.97 -7.54
CA ALA A 244 -16.95 14.80 -7.39
C ALA A 244 -17.16 15.68 -8.63
N LEU A 245 -16.10 16.33 -9.12
CA LEU A 245 -16.11 17.12 -10.36
C LEU A 245 -16.54 16.30 -11.58
N LEU A 246 -16.01 15.08 -11.75
CA LEU A 246 -16.36 14.20 -12.87
C LEU A 246 -17.82 13.70 -12.83
N ARG A 247 -18.53 13.87 -11.71
CA ARG A 247 -19.95 13.52 -11.55
C ARG A 247 -20.87 14.73 -11.54
N ALA A 248 -20.33 15.93 -11.41
CA ALA A 248 -21.12 17.16 -11.43
C ALA A 248 -21.83 17.27 -12.77
N PRO A 249 -23.11 17.69 -12.81
CA PRO A 249 -23.75 18.06 -14.06
C PRO A 249 -23.03 19.29 -14.61
N PHE A 250 -22.58 19.28 -15.86
CA PHE A 250 -21.95 20.45 -16.51
C PHE A 250 -22.64 20.86 -17.82
N GLN A 251 -23.78 20.22 -18.14
CA GLN A 251 -24.64 20.72 -19.21
C GLN A 251 -25.28 22.05 -18.80
N GLN A 252 -25.32 23.01 -19.74
CA GLN A 252 -25.97 24.33 -19.60
C GLN A 252 -25.26 25.35 -18.69
N ILE A 253 -23.96 25.21 -18.44
CA ILE A 253 -23.18 26.20 -17.68
C ILE A 253 -23.12 27.56 -18.42
N GLN A 254 -23.48 28.64 -17.72
CA GLN A 254 -23.50 30.01 -18.26
C GLN A 254 -22.35 30.89 -17.76
N TRP A 255 -21.09 30.43 -17.91
CA TRP A 255 -19.92 31.29 -17.67
C TRP A 255 -19.55 32.16 -18.86
N THR A 256 -19.22 33.42 -18.57
CA THR A 256 -18.64 34.37 -19.53
C THR A 256 -17.22 33.95 -19.91
N LYS A 257 -16.69 34.47 -21.02
CA LYS A 257 -15.30 34.19 -21.44
C LYS A 257 -14.27 34.58 -20.37
N ALA A 258 -14.46 35.74 -19.73
CA ALA A 258 -13.57 36.23 -18.68
C ALA A 258 -13.58 35.30 -17.45
N GLU A 259 -14.75 34.80 -17.04
CA GLU A 259 -14.86 33.85 -15.92
C GLU A 259 -14.16 32.53 -16.23
N ARG A 260 -14.30 32.01 -17.46
CA ARG A 260 -13.60 30.79 -17.90
C ARG A 260 -12.08 30.96 -17.88
N GLU A 261 -11.57 32.11 -18.31
CA GLU A 261 -10.14 32.43 -18.27
C GLU A 261 -9.62 32.48 -16.83
N ILE A 262 -10.33 33.15 -15.91
CA ILE A 262 -9.96 33.20 -14.48
C ILE A 262 -9.88 31.79 -13.87
N ILE A 263 -10.88 30.95 -14.15
CA ILE A 263 -10.91 29.57 -13.63
C ILE A 263 -9.76 28.76 -14.23
N MET A 264 -9.54 28.85 -15.54
CA MET A 264 -8.51 28.07 -16.22
C MET A 264 -7.10 28.49 -15.78
N ASP A 265 -6.83 29.78 -15.61
CA ASP A 265 -5.55 30.30 -15.13
C ASP A 265 -5.23 29.79 -13.71
N ALA A 266 -6.25 29.76 -12.85
CA ALA A 266 -6.12 29.20 -11.51
C ALA A 266 -5.87 27.67 -11.56
N VAL A 267 -6.60 26.93 -12.40
CA VAL A 267 -6.38 25.48 -12.55
C VAL A 267 -4.99 25.16 -13.09
N MET A 268 -4.51 25.92 -14.08
CA MET A 268 -3.18 25.71 -14.67
C MET A 268 -2.07 25.94 -13.64
N ALA A 269 -2.18 26.96 -12.80
CA ALA A 269 -1.21 27.20 -11.73
C ALA A 269 -1.22 26.05 -10.70
N LEU A 270 -2.40 25.63 -10.24
CA LEU A 270 -2.53 24.52 -9.30
C LEU A 270 -1.98 23.19 -9.86
N ALA A 271 -2.25 22.93 -11.14
CA ALA A 271 -1.72 21.76 -11.84
C ALA A 271 -0.19 21.82 -11.98
N ASP A 272 0.38 23.02 -12.18
CA ASP A 272 1.82 23.23 -12.23
C ASP A 272 2.47 23.00 -10.86
N ASP A 273 1.86 23.49 -9.78
CA ASP A 273 2.33 23.27 -8.40
C ASP A 273 2.36 21.77 -8.05
N LEU A 274 1.34 21.02 -8.48
CA LEU A 274 1.28 19.56 -8.29
C LEU A 274 2.32 18.79 -9.13
N ARG A 275 2.70 19.31 -10.29
CA ARG A 275 3.76 18.73 -11.13
C ARG A 275 5.15 19.10 -10.60
N HIS A 276 5.31 20.28 -10.03
CA HIS A 276 6.59 20.88 -9.65
C HIS A 276 6.60 21.31 -8.17
N SER A 277 6.56 20.33 -7.26
CA SER A 277 6.42 20.53 -5.80
C SER A 277 7.53 21.34 -5.11
N ILE A 278 8.59 21.77 -5.81
CA ILE A 278 9.79 22.38 -5.20
C ILE A 278 9.66 23.91 -5.10
N ASN A 279 8.79 24.54 -5.91
CA ASN A 279 8.68 25.99 -6.01
C ASN A 279 7.26 26.50 -5.72
N PHE A 280 6.61 25.98 -4.67
CA PHE A 280 5.27 26.42 -4.31
C PHE A 280 5.27 27.88 -3.82
N ASP A 281 4.62 28.76 -4.58
CA ASP A 281 4.49 30.18 -4.30
C ASP A 281 3.20 30.45 -3.51
N HIS A 282 3.33 30.56 -2.20
CA HIS A 282 2.20 30.80 -1.28
C HIS A 282 1.47 32.11 -1.60
N GLU A 283 2.16 33.18 -2.00
CA GLU A 283 1.51 34.47 -2.27
C GLU A 283 0.66 34.38 -3.53
N LYS A 284 1.19 33.75 -4.59
CA LYS A 284 0.44 33.49 -5.82
C LYS A 284 -0.76 32.58 -5.58
N HIS A 285 -0.59 31.50 -4.82
CA HIS A 285 -1.67 30.57 -4.47
C HIS A 285 -2.82 31.28 -3.75
N GLN A 286 -2.50 32.08 -2.73
CA GLN A 286 -3.48 32.85 -1.96
C GLN A 286 -4.19 33.91 -2.81
N ALA A 287 -3.47 34.57 -3.73
CA ALA A 287 -4.06 35.53 -4.66
C ALA A 287 -5.07 34.86 -5.61
N GLN A 288 -4.74 33.67 -6.14
CA GLN A 288 -5.63 32.91 -7.01
C GLN A 288 -6.85 32.37 -6.27
N LEU A 289 -6.66 31.82 -5.06
CA LEU A 289 -7.75 31.40 -4.18
C LEU A 289 -8.74 32.54 -3.96
N LYS A 290 -8.24 33.72 -3.57
CA LYS A 290 -9.08 34.92 -3.39
C LYS A 290 -9.85 35.29 -4.67
N SER A 291 -9.22 35.19 -5.83
CA SER A 291 -9.87 35.46 -7.12
C SER A 291 -11.03 34.49 -7.38
N ILE A 292 -10.81 33.18 -7.19
CA ILE A 292 -11.84 32.15 -7.38
C ILE A 292 -12.96 32.30 -6.34
N THR A 293 -12.64 32.59 -5.07
CA THR A 293 -13.62 32.80 -4.02
C THR A 293 -14.50 34.02 -4.30
N ASN A 294 -13.92 35.11 -4.80
CA ASN A 294 -14.70 36.28 -5.22
C ASN A 294 -15.65 35.92 -6.37
N LEU A 295 -15.17 35.18 -7.37
CA LEU A 295 -15.98 34.70 -8.49
C LEU A 295 -17.15 33.81 -8.01
N PHE A 296 -16.90 32.93 -7.03
CA PHE A 296 -17.94 32.12 -6.39
C PHE A 296 -19.05 32.99 -5.78
N TRP A 297 -18.69 34.00 -4.97
CA TRP A 297 -19.67 34.90 -4.36
C TRP A 297 -20.37 35.84 -5.35
N GLU A 298 -19.73 36.19 -6.47
CA GLU A 298 -20.37 36.98 -7.52
C GLU A 298 -21.40 36.16 -8.30
N ASN A 299 -21.05 34.93 -8.70
CA ASN A 299 -22.01 34.00 -9.29
C ASN A 299 -23.14 33.69 -8.32
N SER A 300 -22.86 33.66 -7.01
CA SER A 300 -23.89 33.32 -6.05
C SER A 300 -25.03 34.34 -5.93
N LYS A 301 -24.74 35.60 -6.25
CA LYS A 301 -25.76 36.66 -6.29
C LYS A 301 -26.69 36.55 -7.49
N ARG A 302 -26.32 35.78 -8.53
CA ARG A 302 -27.10 35.62 -9.76
C ARG A 302 -28.19 34.55 -9.66
N VAL A 303 -28.19 33.75 -8.60
CA VAL A 303 -29.21 32.72 -8.36
C VAL A 303 -30.43 33.34 -7.68
N PRO A 304 -31.62 33.25 -8.29
CA PRO A 304 -32.85 33.72 -7.64
C PRO A 304 -33.13 32.91 -6.37
N ALA A 305 -33.55 33.56 -5.30
CA ALA A 305 -33.94 32.90 -4.05
C ALA A 305 -35.22 32.02 -4.17
N ASP A 306 -35.90 32.06 -5.31
CA ASP A 306 -37.21 31.44 -5.57
C ASP A 306 -37.19 30.66 -6.90
N ASP A 307 -36.18 29.82 -7.10
CA ASP A 307 -36.07 28.98 -8.29
C ASP A 307 -37.01 27.77 -8.18
N ALA A 308 -38.24 27.95 -8.67
CA ALA A 308 -39.31 26.96 -8.63
C ALA A 308 -39.02 25.67 -9.44
N LEU A 309 -38.01 25.67 -10.32
CA LEU A 309 -37.66 24.48 -11.12
C LEU A 309 -36.75 23.49 -10.37
N HIS A 310 -35.88 23.97 -9.47
CA HIS A 310 -34.88 23.13 -8.77
C HIS A 310 -34.73 23.50 -7.28
N PRO A 311 -35.77 23.32 -6.45
CA PRO A 311 -35.83 23.86 -5.08
C PRO A 311 -34.82 23.27 -4.09
N THR A 312 -34.08 22.21 -4.45
CA THR A 312 -33.14 21.51 -3.56
C THR A 312 -31.75 21.26 -4.16
N LEU A 313 -31.47 21.74 -5.37
CA LEU A 313 -30.21 21.46 -6.08
C LEU A 313 -29.41 22.76 -6.24
N PHE A 314 -28.13 22.72 -5.86
CA PHE A 314 -27.21 23.81 -6.17
C PHE A 314 -26.95 23.88 -7.68
N PRO A 315 -26.81 25.08 -8.27
CA PRO A 315 -26.41 25.22 -9.66
C PRO A 315 -25.07 24.53 -9.93
N PRO A 316 -24.85 24.02 -11.15
CA PRO A 316 -23.63 23.31 -11.51
C PRO A 316 -22.38 24.18 -11.35
N GLU A 317 -22.46 25.47 -11.67
CA GLU A 317 -21.37 26.43 -11.51
C GLU A 317 -20.89 26.55 -10.07
N PHE A 318 -21.81 26.50 -9.11
CA PHE A 318 -21.48 26.57 -7.69
C PHE A 318 -20.74 25.34 -7.24
N THR A 319 -21.24 24.16 -7.64
CA THR A 319 -20.63 22.89 -7.27
C THR A 319 -19.18 22.85 -7.80
N ILE A 320 -18.97 23.23 -9.06
CA ILE A 320 -17.64 23.21 -9.67
C ILE A 320 -16.69 24.21 -8.99
N LEU A 321 -17.15 25.45 -8.73
CA LEU A 321 -16.32 26.46 -8.05
C LEU A 321 -16.03 26.08 -6.60
N TYR A 322 -16.99 25.48 -5.89
CA TYR A 322 -16.81 24.97 -4.53
C TYR A 322 -15.76 23.86 -4.50
N GLU A 323 -15.83 22.90 -5.41
CA GLU A 323 -14.82 21.84 -5.52
C GLU A 323 -13.44 22.44 -5.83
N LEU A 324 -13.34 23.43 -6.73
CA LEU A 324 -12.07 24.10 -7.03
C LEU A 324 -11.48 24.81 -5.80
N ILE A 325 -12.30 25.56 -5.06
CA ILE A 325 -11.88 26.24 -3.82
C ILE A 325 -11.41 25.22 -2.79
N THR A 326 -12.14 24.11 -2.64
CA THR A 326 -11.79 23.05 -1.68
C THR A 326 -10.46 22.38 -2.05
N ILE A 327 -10.21 22.15 -3.34
CA ILE A 327 -8.92 21.64 -3.83
C ILE A 327 -7.80 22.64 -3.54
N TYR A 328 -8.03 23.94 -3.73
CA TYR A 328 -7.07 24.99 -3.40
C TYR A 328 -6.72 25.02 -1.89
N ASP A 329 -7.73 24.92 -1.02
CA ASP A 329 -7.54 24.86 0.44
C ASP A 329 -6.77 23.61 0.87
N LEU A 330 -6.94 22.50 0.15
CA LEU A 330 -6.18 21.27 0.40
C LEU A 330 -4.70 21.42 0.04
N VAL A 331 -4.39 22.11 -1.07
CA VAL A 331 -3.01 22.34 -1.52
C VAL A 331 -2.25 23.25 -0.55
N ASP A 332 -2.90 24.28 -0.01
CA ASP A 332 -2.31 25.16 1.00
C ASP A 332 -1.90 24.39 2.27
N LYS A 333 -2.72 23.42 2.70
CA LYS A 333 -2.41 22.51 3.82
C LYS A 333 -1.32 21.48 3.49
N PHE A 334 -1.10 21.16 2.22
CA PHE A 334 -0.08 20.21 1.77
C PHE A 334 1.32 20.83 1.77
N PHE A 335 1.43 22.12 1.44
CA PHE A 335 2.72 22.83 1.29
C PHE A 335 3.11 23.71 2.50
N ASP A 336 2.40 23.63 3.64
CA ASP A 336 2.70 24.41 4.86
C ASP A 336 4.22 24.41 5.15
N PRO A 337 4.88 25.58 5.18
CA PRO A 337 6.33 25.71 5.20
C PRO A 337 7.01 25.08 6.43
N ASN A 338 6.26 24.78 7.50
CA ASN A 338 6.78 24.00 8.64
C ASN A 338 7.05 22.53 8.28
N SER A 339 6.33 21.99 7.29
CA SER A 339 6.57 20.65 6.75
C SER A 339 7.73 20.62 5.75
N VAL A 340 7.95 21.71 5.01
CA VAL A 340 9.05 21.86 4.04
C VAL A 340 10.38 22.21 4.71
N LYS A 341 10.39 22.97 5.81
CA LYS A 341 11.61 23.22 6.61
C LYS A 341 12.23 21.93 7.16
N ALA A 342 11.40 20.97 7.60
CA ALA A 342 11.87 19.66 8.03
C ALA A 342 12.58 18.87 6.90
N VAL A 343 12.24 19.14 5.64
CA VAL A 343 12.89 18.55 4.45
C VAL A 343 14.27 19.14 4.23
N GLN A 344 14.39 20.47 4.32
CA GLN A 344 15.67 21.16 4.12
C GLN A 344 16.67 20.86 5.23
N GLU A 345 16.21 20.67 6.47
CA GLU A 345 17.06 20.29 7.59
C GLU A 345 17.53 18.82 7.48
N ALA A 346 16.72 17.93 6.90
CA ALA A 346 17.09 16.53 6.67
C ALA A 346 18.04 16.32 5.48
N GLU A 347 18.00 17.18 4.45
CA GLU A 347 18.94 17.14 3.31
C GLU A 347 20.34 17.66 3.65
N GLN A 348 20.49 18.38 4.77
CA GLN A 348 21.76 18.94 5.23
C GLN A 348 22.46 18.10 6.32
N SER A 349 21.84 16.99 6.75
CA SER A 349 22.33 16.06 7.79
C SER A 349 22.60 14.67 7.24
#